data_AF-A0A355SF39-F1
#
_entry.id   AF-A0A355SF39-F1
#
_cell.length_a   1.000
_cell.length_b   1.000
_cell.length_c   1.000
_cell.angle_alpha   90.00
_cell.angle_beta   90.00
_cell.angle_gamma   90.00
#
_symmetry.space_group_name_H-M   'P 1'
#
loop_
_entity.id
_entity.type
_entity.pdbx_description
1 polymer ?
#
loop_
_entity_poly.entity_id
_entity_poly.type
_entity_poly.pdbx_seq_one_letter_code
_entity_poly.pdbx_strand_id
1 'polypeptide(L)'
;YYCFCTKEKVEEIKENQNLGAKYNDPCRYIPPDEAKERVKRGEPYVVRQRIPEIGATSFEDAVFGKITVDNNTLDENVLLKSDGFPTYNFANVIDD
;
A
#
# COMPACT_ATOMS: atom_id res chain seq x y z
N TYR A 1 6.26 -1.20 -1.54
CA TYR A 1 6.82 -1.24 -2.91
C TYR A 1 6.63 0.13 -3.57
N TYR A 2 7.33 0.43 -4.66
CA TYR A 2 7.17 1.67 -5.40
C TYR A 2 5.97 1.56 -6.36
N CYS A 3 5.07 2.53 -6.30
CA CYS A 3 3.95 2.65 -7.24
C CYS A 3 4.14 3.89 -8.09
N PHE A 4 4.05 3.72 -9.40
CA PHE A 4 4.24 4.77 -10.41
C PHE A 4 2.92 5.12 -11.12
N CYS A 5 1.79 4.59 -10.65
CA CYS A 5 0.49 4.90 -11.21
C CYS A 5 0.14 6.38 -10.97
N THR A 6 -0.39 7.04 -12.00
CA THR A 6 -0.94 8.40 -11.85
C THR A 6 -2.24 8.35 -11.07
N LYS A 7 -2.69 9.50 -10.55
CA LYS A 7 -3.95 9.60 -9.80
C LYS A 7 -5.13 9.14 -10.64
N GLU A 8 -5.16 9.55 -11.90
CA GLU A 8 -6.22 9.20 -12.86
C GLU A 8 -6.27 7.69 -13.07
N LYS A 9 -5.11 7.03 -13.17
CA LYS A 9 -5.08 5.56 -13.34
C LYS A 9 -5.54 4.82 -12.09
N VAL A 10 -5.23 5.36 -10.91
CA VAL A 10 -5.72 4.79 -9.64
C VAL A 10 -7.24 4.92 -9.54
N GLU A 11 -7.79 6.09 -9.90
CA GLU A 11 -9.22 6.34 -9.92
C GLU A 11 -9.94 5.44 -10.94
N GLU A 12 -9.42 5.34 -12.16
CA GLU A 12 -9.94 4.45 -13.21
C GLU A 12 -9.99 2.98 -12.73
N ILE A 13 -8.94 2.48 -12.07
CA ILE A 13 -8.92 1.10 -11.56
C ILE A 13 -9.94 0.94 -10.43
N LYS A 14 -10.07 1.92 -9.54
CA LYS A 14 -11.06 1.89 -8.45
C LYS A 14 -12.49 1.92 -8.95
N GLU A 15 -12.78 2.68 -10.00
CA GLU A 15 -14.10 2.75 -10.64
C GLU A 15 -14.47 1.46 -11.38
N ASN A 16 -13.49 0.83 -12.02
CA ASN A 16 -13.67 -0.46 -12.70
C ASN A 16 -13.73 -1.66 -11.74
N GLN A 17 -13.37 -1.45 -10.48
CA GLN A 17 -13.53 -2.42 -9.41
C GLN A 17 -14.91 -2.24 -8.77
N ASN A 18 -15.63 -3.34 -8.51
CA ASN A 18 -16.89 -3.28 -7.76
C ASN A 18 -16.68 -2.53 -6.43
N LEU A 19 -17.65 -1.72 -6.02
CA LEU A 19 -17.67 -1.08 -4.71
C LEU A 19 -17.35 -2.11 -3.61
N GLY A 20 -16.19 -1.96 -2.95
CA GLY A 20 -15.71 -2.87 -1.91
C GLY A 20 -14.65 -3.90 -2.35
N ALA A 21 -14.24 -3.92 -3.62
CA ALA A 21 -13.12 -4.73 -4.07
C ALA A 21 -11.78 -4.03 -3.75
N LYS A 22 -10.82 -4.83 -3.27
CA LYS A 22 -9.45 -4.40 -2.95
C LYS A 22 -8.74 -3.83 -4.19
N TYR A 23 -8.09 -2.68 -4.02
CA TYR A 23 -7.28 -2.07 -5.06
C TYR A 23 -6.05 -2.94 -5.36
N ASN A 24 -6.03 -3.53 -6.57
CA ASN A 24 -4.92 -4.37 -7.03
C ASN A 24 -3.96 -3.50 -7.85
N ASP A 25 -2.94 -2.98 -7.18
CA ASP A 25 -1.93 -2.15 -7.80
C ASP A 25 -1.04 -2.96 -8.77
N PRO A 26 -1.01 -2.64 -10.07
CA PRO A 26 -0.15 -3.35 -11.02
C PRO A 26 1.35 -3.18 -10.69
N CYS A 27 1.73 -2.10 -10.00
CA CYS A 27 3.13 -1.84 -9.64
C CYS A 27 3.66 -2.80 -8.55
N ARG A 28 2.78 -3.52 -7.86
CA ARG A 28 3.14 -4.49 -6.82
C ARG A 28 4.13 -5.55 -7.30
N TYR A 29 3.98 -5.97 -8.55
CA TYR A 29 4.72 -7.07 -9.16
C TYR A 29 5.94 -6.61 -9.97
N ILE A 30 6.23 -5.31 -9.98
CA ILE A 30 7.47 -4.80 -10.59
C ILE A 30 8.66 -5.36 -9.80
N PRO A 31 9.66 -5.96 -10.47
CA PRO A 31 10.88 -6.41 -9.81
C PRO A 31 11.54 -5.27 -9.00
N PRO A 32 12.04 -5.53 -7.77
CA PRO A 32 12.62 -4.48 -6.93
C PRO A 32 13.75 -3.71 -7.61
N ASP A 33 14.57 -4.36 -8.42
CA ASP A 33 15.69 -3.71 -9.12
C ASP A 33 15.22 -2.80 -10.25
N GLU A 34 14.22 -3.23 -11.03
CA GLU A 34 13.59 -2.38 -12.05
C GLU A 34 12.93 -1.16 -11.41
N ALA A 35 12.20 -1.35 -10.31
CA ALA A 35 11.57 -0.26 -9.59
C ALA A 35 12.61 0.76 -9.07
N LYS A 36 13.76 0.30 -8.55
CA LYS A 36 14.85 1.18 -8.12
C LYS A 36 15.45 1.97 -9.28
N GLU A 37 15.61 1.36 -10.45
CA GLU A 37 16.11 2.09 -11.63
C GLU A 37 15.13 3.17 -12.11
N ARG A 38 13.82 2.91 -12.07
CA ARG A 38 12.79 3.93 -12.33
C ARG A 38 12.88 5.10 -11.36
N VAL A 39 13.03 4.82 -10.07
CA VAL A 39 13.26 5.84 -9.03
C VAL A 39 14.52 6.65 -9.31
N LYS A 40 15.66 6.01 -9.65
CA LYS A 40 16.91 6.70 -9.97
C LYS A 40 16.80 7.62 -11.19
N ARG A 41 15.94 7.28 -12.15
CA ARG A 41 15.63 8.13 -13.32
C ARG A 41 14.73 9.32 -13.00
N GLY A 42 14.31 9.50 -11.75
CA GLY A 42 13.47 10.60 -11.32
C GLY A 42 12.00 10.46 -11.69
N GLU A 43 11.54 9.24 -12.01
CA GLU A 43 10.13 9.00 -12.30
C GLU A 43 9.30 9.21 -11.03
N PRO A 44 8.20 10.00 -11.06
CA PRO A 44 7.35 10.21 -9.89
C PRO A 44 6.77 8.91 -9.35
N TYR A 45 6.79 8.75 -8.02
CA TYR A 45 6.29 7.54 -7.37
C TYR A 45 5.66 7.84 -6.01
N VAL A 46 4.96 6.85 -5.47
CA VAL A 46 4.63 6.76 -4.04
C VAL A 46 5.20 5.45 -3.48
N VAL A 47 5.36 5.35 -2.17
CA VAL A 47 5.69 4.08 -1.50
C VAL A 47 4.42 3.53 -0.88
N ARG A 48 4.08 2.28 -1.19
CA ARG A 48 2.94 1.56 -0.61
C ARG A 48 3.38 0.42 0.30
N GLN A 49 2.51 0.05 1.23
CA GLN A 49 2.68 -1.16 2.05
C GLN A 49 2.68 -2.41 1.17
N ARG A 50 3.40 -3.46 1.58
CA ARG A 50 3.38 -4.77 0.93
C ARG A 50 2.89 -5.82 1.93
N ILE A 51 1.59 -6.08 1.93
CA ILE A 51 0.93 -7.07 2.77
C ILE A 51 1.05 -8.45 2.08
N PRO A 52 1.33 -9.54 2.81
CA PRO A 52 1.26 -10.89 2.26
C PRO A 52 -0.12 -11.18 1.65
N GLU A 53 -0.20 -11.84 0.50
CA GLU A 53 -1.51 -12.11 -0.17
C GLU A 53 -2.33 -13.18 0.54
N ILE A 54 -1.65 -14.07 1.26
CA ILE A 54 -2.26 -15.17 2.00
C ILE A 54 -1.91 -15.05 3.50
N GLY A 55 -2.74 -15.70 4.31
CA GLY A 55 -2.59 -15.74 5.76
C GLY A 55 -3.38 -14.64 6.46
N ALA A 56 -3.09 -14.46 7.73
CA ALA A 56 -3.78 -13.49 8.59
C ALA A 56 -2.77 -12.72 9.42
N THR A 57 -3.16 -11.50 9.80
CA THR A 57 -2.44 -10.67 10.76
C THR A 57 -3.23 -10.65 12.06
N SER A 58 -2.55 -10.83 13.20
CA SER A 58 -3.17 -10.85 14.52
C SER A 58 -2.44 -9.93 15.48
N PHE A 59 -3.18 -9.35 16.41
CA PHE A 59 -2.66 -8.55 17.52
C PHE A 59 -3.54 -8.70 18.76
N GLU A 60 -2.99 -8.41 19.92
CA GLU A 60 -3.73 -8.42 21.19
C GLU A 60 -4.18 -6.99 21.53
N ASP A 61 -5.49 -6.79 21.58
CA ASP A 61 -6.10 -5.54 22.02
C ASP A 61 -6.43 -5.61 23.52
N ALA A 62 -6.19 -4.52 24.26
CA ALA A 62 -6.37 -4.50 25.70
C ALA A 62 -7.84 -4.58 26.15
N VAL A 63 -8.79 -4.26 25.28
CA VAL A 63 -10.24 -4.25 25.56
C VAL A 63 -10.93 -5.45 24.91
N PHE A 64 -10.60 -5.72 23.65
CA PHE A 64 -11.26 -6.72 22.82
C PHE A 64 -10.51 -8.05 22.75
N GLY A 65 -9.32 -8.14 23.34
CA GLY A 65 -8.48 -9.33 23.30
C GLY A 65 -7.89 -9.57 21.91
N LYS A 66 -7.67 -10.84 21.55
CA LYS A 66 -7.04 -11.20 20.28
C LYS A 66 -7.93 -10.85 19.09
N ILE A 67 -7.44 -9.95 18.23
CA ILE A 67 -8.03 -9.62 16.94
C ILE A 67 -7.22 -10.30 15.84
N THR A 68 -7.89 -10.87 14.84
CA THR A 68 -7.26 -11.51 13.68
C THR A 68 -8.01 -11.11 12.41
N VAL A 69 -7.26 -10.65 11.41
CA VAL A 69 -7.79 -10.17 10.13
C VAL A 69 -7.13 -10.93 8.98
N ASP A 70 -7.92 -11.35 8.00
CA ASP A 70 -7.39 -11.96 6.77
C ASP A 70 -6.62 -10.90 5.96
N ASN A 71 -5.39 -11.23 5.57
CA ASN A 71 -4.55 -10.28 4.82
C ASN A 71 -5.16 -9.89 3.46
N ASN A 72 -5.99 -10.76 2.87
CA ASN A 72 -6.65 -10.48 1.62
C ASN A 72 -7.69 -9.35 1.75
N THR A 73 -8.24 -9.10 2.93
CA THR A 73 -9.19 -8.01 3.17
C THR A 73 -8.52 -6.67 3.48
N LEU A 74 -7.19 -6.64 3.65
CA LEU A 74 -6.44 -5.43 3.97
C LEU A 74 -5.99 -4.69 2.70
N ASP A 75 -6.18 -3.38 2.69
CA ASP A 75 -5.73 -2.50 1.60
C ASP A 75 -4.26 -2.10 1.73
N GLU A 76 -3.55 -2.08 0.61
CA GLU A 76 -2.16 -1.67 0.51
C GLU A 76 -2.04 -0.16 0.40
N ASN A 77 -2.14 0.49 1.56
CA ASN A 77 -2.15 1.94 1.68
C ASN A 77 -0.80 2.57 1.28
N VAL A 78 -0.88 3.84 0.88
CA VAL A 78 0.29 4.69 0.66
C VAL A 78 0.94 5.00 2.02
N LEU A 79 2.26 4.78 2.10
CA LEU A 79 3.11 5.08 3.25
C LEU A 79 3.84 6.41 3.05
N LEU A 80 4.42 6.64 1.86
CA LEU A 80 5.06 7.90 1.47
C LEU A 80 4.42 8.44 0.20
N LYS A 81 4.04 9.72 0.23
CA LYS A 81 3.51 10.46 -0.92
C LYS A 81 4.65 10.85 -1.88
N SER A 82 4.29 11.30 -3.09
CA SER A 82 5.26 11.74 -4.11
C SER A 82 6.02 13.02 -3.75
N ASP A 83 5.52 13.79 -2.79
CA ASP A 83 6.21 14.94 -2.20
C ASP A 83 7.26 14.54 -1.13
N GLY A 84 7.43 13.23 -0.88
CA GLY A 84 8.36 12.71 0.11
C GLY A 84 7.82 12.68 1.55
N PHE A 85 6.62 13.23 1.80
CA PHE A 85 6.04 13.24 3.14
C PHE A 85 5.29 11.93 3.44
N PRO A 86 5.36 11.44 4.69
CA PRO A 86 4.61 10.26 5.11
C PRO A 86 3.11 10.54 5.18
N THR A 87 2.32 9.47 5.10
CA THR A 87 0.90 9.51 5.47
C THR A 87 0.75 9.44 6.98
N TYR A 88 -0.41 9.87 7.49
CA TYR A 88 -0.72 9.85 8.92
C TYR A 88 -0.43 8.49 9.57
N ASN A 89 -0.98 7.40 9.00
CA ASN A 89 -0.80 6.05 9.54
C ASN A 89 0.68 5.63 9.59
N PHE A 90 1.49 6.03 8.61
CA PHE A 90 2.91 5.67 8.59
C PHE A 90 3.75 6.54 9.53
N ALA A 91 3.45 7.83 9.61
CA ALA A 91 4.13 8.75 10.51
C ALA A 91 3.93 8.35 11.98
N ASN A 92 2.68 8.09 12.40
CA ASN A 92 2.40 7.74 13.80
C ASN A 92 3.15 6.48 14.24
N VAL A 93 3.18 5.43 13.40
CA VAL A 93 3.86 4.17 13.75
C VAL A 93 5.39 4.32 13.82
N ILE A 94 5.95 5.36 13.20
CA ILE A 94 7.38 5.68 13.35
C ILE A 94 7.65 6.47 14.63
N ASP A 95 6.72 7.35 15.01
CA ASP A 95 6.84 8.22 16.19
C ASP A 95 6.55 7.49 17.51
N ASP A 96 5.63 6.52 17.49
CA ASP A 96 5.29 5.62 18.62
C ASP A 96 6.42 4.63 18.95
#